data_AF-A0A1M7ULI0-F1
#
_entry.id   AF-A0A1M7ULI0-F1
#
_cell.length_a   1.000
_cell.length_b   1.000
_cell.length_c   1.000
_cell.angle_alpha   90.00
_cell.angle_beta   90.00
_cell.angle_gamma   90.00
#
_symmetry.space_group_name_H-M   'P 1'
#
loop_
_entity.id
_entity.type
_entity.pdbx_description
1 polymer ?
#
loop_
_entity_poly.entity_id
_entity_poly.type
_entity_poly.pdbx_seq_one_letter_code
_entity_poly.pdbx_strand_id
1 'polypeptide(L)'
;MTAPRPAPLAAALEVDPFTSLAVHFGMLLGVSDFQVLAAGPRGKAALHQAWLHGKAVVWGFPVTVHAERAELEVGPGLCTDGLGREVSSAVGMCLDVRAWFDEQVAAGALEPRNDGRFDARLVARHEACLSRPVPTVASSCGQGEPTAGYSRVLELAHLELRPRPFPAPDDDRDAAFPALRRYVRDGTVPPGWPHPPGRLTGFRAVAAREVCGLGPPGLLPPRPEQQTRLFPEDEPGEVVLADLPGMALVPDGSGGRRLDVPVVDLSVRRCHVPTWLLSELIGELLDGTFGELCPADAGGPRVDPPIELSGRTVTIRFTGPIVVSTVPQALDVRRFDVQDGWSDPLELTPEVTAERVTFDLPAPPTDEVTYRVLLRGTGPTPLVGLVDGRPVPLAGVVGGPPGTRGQGTDVVRRLPDRGVPDDQH
;
A
#
# COMPACT_ATOMS: atom_id res chain seq x y z
N MET A 1 36.60 -4.28 26.03
CA MET A 1 36.20 -5.04 24.82
C MET A 1 36.75 -4.28 23.63
N THR A 2 37.61 -4.90 22.83
CA THR A 2 38.16 -4.28 21.61
C THR A 2 37.03 -4.06 20.63
N ALA A 3 36.93 -2.85 20.06
CA ALA A 3 35.93 -2.56 19.04
C ALA A 3 36.07 -3.56 17.87
N PRO A 4 34.96 -4.12 17.35
CA PRO A 4 35.01 -5.01 16.20
C PRO A 4 35.66 -4.28 15.01
N ARG A 5 36.59 -4.94 14.33
CA ARG A 5 37.20 -4.39 13.11
C ARG A 5 36.28 -4.69 11.92
N PRO A 6 35.96 -3.71 11.07
CA PRO A 6 35.21 -3.95 9.84
C PRO A 6 36.01 -4.92 8.97
N ALA A 7 35.32 -5.94 8.47
CA ALA A 7 35.93 -6.93 7.60
C ALA A 7 35.70 -6.52 6.13
N PRO A 8 36.68 -6.66 5.22
CA PRO A 8 36.40 -6.53 3.80
C PRO A 8 35.32 -7.54 3.39
N LEU A 9 34.51 -7.21 2.37
CA LEU A 9 33.38 -8.03 1.89
C LEU A 9 33.78 -9.50 1.63
N ALA A 10 35.04 -9.77 1.28
CA ALA A 10 35.60 -11.11 1.13
C ALA A 10 35.54 -11.99 2.40
N ALA A 11 35.54 -11.41 3.60
CA ALA A 11 35.28 -12.12 4.85
C ALA A 11 33.80 -12.47 5.03
N ALA A 12 32.91 -11.66 4.45
CA ALA A 12 31.50 -11.96 4.25
C ALA A 12 31.28 -12.69 2.91
N LEU A 13 32.15 -13.66 2.60
CA LEU A 13 32.09 -14.60 1.47
C LEU A 13 31.42 -14.04 0.20
N GLU A 14 32.19 -13.46 -0.71
CA GLU A 14 31.68 -13.14 -2.06
C GLU A 14 31.11 -14.42 -2.70
N VAL A 15 29.80 -14.43 -2.99
CA VAL A 15 29.06 -15.64 -3.30
C VAL A 15 28.84 -15.80 -4.80
N ASP A 16 29.19 -16.97 -5.35
CA ASP A 16 28.50 -17.51 -6.52
C ASP A 16 27.44 -18.53 -6.06
N PRO A 17 26.12 -18.19 -6.10
CA PRO A 17 25.05 -19.09 -5.69
C PRO A 17 24.84 -20.28 -6.64
N PHE A 18 25.55 -20.33 -7.76
CA PHE A 18 25.46 -21.39 -8.77
C PHE A 18 26.66 -22.34 -8.78
N THR A 19 27.69 -22.06 -7.98
CA THR A 19 28.83 -22.96 -7.81
C THR A 19 28.69 -23.75 -6.51
N SER A 20 28.99 -25.04 -6.56
CA SER A 20 28.98 -25.93 -5.40
C SER A 20 30.19 -26.85 -5.42
N LEU A 21 30.74 -27.13 -4.24
CA LEU A 21 31.89 -28.01 -4.10
C LEU A 21 31.45 -29.48 -4.24
N ALA A 22 31.93 -30.16 -5.27
CA ALA A 22 31.75 -31.61 -5.44
C ALA A 22 32.87 -32.35 -4.69
N VAL A 23 32.61 -32.74 -3.45
CA VAL A 23 33.61 -33.42 -2.60
C VAL A 23 33.74 -34.89 -3.00
N HIS A 24 34.98 -35.37 -3.15
CA HIS A 24 35.30 -36.76 -3.47
C HIS A 24 36.37 -37.33 -2.54
N PHE A 25 36.38 -38.67 -2.39
CA PHE A 25 37.43 -39.36 -1.63
C PHE A 25 38.81 -39.09 -2.24
N GLY A 26 39.78 -38.75 -1.39
CA GLY A 26 41.14 -38.40 -1.82
C GLY A 26 41.36 -36.93 -2.19
N MET A 27 40.33 -36.09 -2.14
CA MET A 27 40.45 -34.65 -2.35
C MET A 27 41.04 -33.95 -1.12
N LEU A 28 42.03 -33.07 -1.33
CA LEU A 28 42.56 -32.17 -0.30
C LEU A 28 41.75 -30.87 -0.33
N LEU A 29 41.11 -30.51 0.79
CA LEU A 29 40.28 -29.31 0.90
C LEU A 29 41.06 -28.16 1.55
N GLY A 30 41.10 -27.03 0.88
CA GLY A 30 41.65 -25.77 1.38
C GLY A 30 40.59 -24.81 1.88
N VAL A 31 41.03 -23.64 2.35
CA VAL A 31 40.14 -22.57 2.84
C VAL A 31 39.12 -22.15 1.77
N SER A 32 39.56 -22.01 0.51
CA SER A 32 38.69 -21.65 -0.61
C SER A 32 37.55 -22.66 -0.82
N ASP A 33 37.82 -23.95 -0.64
CA ASP A 33 36.79 -24.99 -0.79
C ASP A 33 35.74 -24.90 0.32
N PHE A 34 36.17 -24.67 1.57
CA PHE A 34 35.24 -24.45 2.68
C PHE A 34 34.46 -23.13 2.56
N GLN A 35 35.07 -22.10 1.97
CA GLN A 35 34.39 -20.86 1.65
C GLN A 35 33.28 -21.11 0.62
N VAL A 36 33.56 -21.83 -0.47
CA VAL A 36 32.54 -22.23 -1.46
C VAL A 36 31.43 -23.07 -0.81
N LEU A 37 31.81 -24.06 0.02
CA LEU A 37 30.86 -24.93 0.71
C LEU A 37 29.91 -24.16 1.63
N ALA A 38 30.42 -23.16 2.37
CA ALA A 38 29.62 -22.33 3.26
C ALA A 38 28.82 -21.24 2.52
N ALA A 39 29.40 -20.67 1.46
CA ALA A 39 28.79 -19.57 0.71
C ALA A 39 27.61 -20.04 -0.14
N GLY A 40 27.68 -21.22 -0.77
CA GLY A 40 26.68 -21.68 -1.74
C GLY A 40 25.23 -21.64 -1.24
N PRO A 41 24.88 -22.35 -0.14
CA PRO A 41 23.52 -22.33 0.41
C PRO A 41 23.06 -20.92 0.81
N ARG A 42 23.96 -20.12 1.38
CA ARG A 42 23.69 -18.76 1.80
C ARG A 42 23.40 -17.82 0.63
N GLY A 43 24.18 -17.91 -0.45
CA GLY A 43 23.93 -17.14 -1.66
C GLY A 43 22.61 -17.49 -2.31
N LYS A 44 22.26 -18.79 -2.35
CA LYS A 44 20.94 -19.23 -2.86
C LYS A 44 19.81 -18.64 -2.02
N ALA A 45 19.95 -18.65 -0.69
CA ALA A 45 18.98 -18.03 0.21
C ALA A 45 18.86 -16.53 -0.07
N ALA A 46 19.98 -15.79 -0.09
CA ALA A 46 19.99 -14.36 -0.37
C ALA A 46 19.37 -14.03 -1.75
N LEU A 47 19.72 -14.80 -2.79
CA LEU A 47 19.15 -14.62 -4.12
C LEU A 47 17.63 -14.78 -4.12
N HIS A 48 17.11 -15.84 -3.50
CA HIS A 48 15.66 -16.05 -3.39
C HIS A 48 14.99 -14.96 -2.56
N GLN A 49 15.60 -14.54 -1.46
CA GLN A 49 15.08 -13.46 -0.63
C GLN A 49 14.98 -12.15 -1.41
N ALA A 50 16.06 -11.74 -2.09
CA ALA A 50 16.09 -10.50 -2.85
C ALA A 50 15.05 -10.49 -3.98
N TRP A 51 14.92 -11.58 -4.74
CA TRP A 51 14.03 -11.62 -5.90
C TRP A 51 12.56 -11.90 -5.59
N LEU A 52 12.27 -12.78 -4.62
CA LEU A 52 10.89 -13.18 -4.32
C LEU A 52 10.25 -12.27 -3.28
N HIS A 53 11.03 -11.80 -2.32
CA HIS A 53 10.53 -11.05 -1.18
C HIS A 53 10.95 -9.58 -1.25
N GLY A 54 12.10 -9.28 -1.84
CA GLY A 54 12.68 -7.94 -1.87
C GLY A 54 13.21 -7.53 -0.50
N LYS A 55 13.54 -6.24 -0.37
CA LYS A 55 13.96 -5.66 0.90
C LYS A 55 12.78 -5.21 1.76
N ALA A 56 12.75 -5.64 3.02
CA ALA A 56 11.76 -5.19 3.98
C ALA A 56 12.13 -5.61 5.41
N VAL A 57 11.45 -5.01 6.38
CA VAL A 57 11.50 -5.46 7.78
C VAL A 57 10.62 -6.69 7.98
N VAL A 58 11.16 -7.76 8.55
CA VAL A 58 10.42 -8.97 8.91
C VAL A 58 9.67 -8.75 10.22
N TRP A 59 10.37 -8.25 11.24
CA TRP A 59 9.79 -7.91 12.55
C TRP A 59 10.69 -6.92 13.31
N GLY A 60 10.14 -6.23 14.32
CA GLY A 60 10.92 -5.42 15.26
C GLY A 60 11.32 -4.04 14.75
N PHE A 61 12.51 -3.56 15.12
CA PHE A 61 13.00 -2.19 14.88
C PHE A 61 11.98 -1.09 15.24
N PRO A 62 11.33 -1.10 16.42
CA PRO A 62 10.52 0.03 16.86
C PRO A 62 11.42 1.25 17.07
N VAL A 63 10.99 2.43 16.63
CA VAL A 63 11.73 3.68 16.79
C VAL A 63 11.10 4.49 17.92
N THR A 64 11.88 4.78 18.96
CA THR A 64 11.47 5.54 20.14
C THR A 64 12.31 6.80 20.23
N VAL A 65 11.68 7.94 20.49
CA VAL A 65 12.35 9.24 20.65
C VAL A 65 12.53 9.54 22.13
N HIS A 66 13.77 9.70 22.56
CA HIS A 66 14.11 10.14 23.92
C HIS A 66 14.46 11.62 23.90
N ALA A 67 13.45 12.48 23.93
CA ALA A 67 13.57 13.93 23.75
C ALA A 67 14.62 14.59 24.66
N GLU A 68 14.59 14.27 25.96
CA GLU A 68 15.48 14.87 26.97
C GLU A 68 16.96 14.46 26.80
N ARG A 69 17.20 13.25 26.30
CA ARG A 69 18.56 12.75 26.01
C ARG A 69 19.04 13.16 24.62
N ALA A 70 18.12 13.65 23.79
CA ALA A 70 18.29 13.87 22.36
C ALA A 70 18.80 12.63 21.62
N GLU A 71 18.20 11.48 21.94
CA GLU A 71 18.54 10.19 21.37
C GLU A 71 17.35 9.58 20.62
N LEU A 72 17.66 8.82 19.57
CA LEU A 72 16.74 7.87 18.95
C LEU A 72 17.13 6.47 19.41
N GLU A 73 16.19 5.74 20.00
CA GLU A 73 16.35 4.33 20.29
C GLU A 73 15.63 3.50 19.25
N VAL A 74 16.33 2.52 18.69
CA VAL A 74 15.76 1.54 17.77
C VAL A 74 15.85 0.18 18.43
N GLY A 75 14.70 -0.44 18.69
CA GLY A 75 14.63 -1.75 19.34
C GLY A 75 15.16 -2.89 18.47
N PRO A 76 15.26 -4.11 19.05
CA PRO A 76 15.70 -5.30 18.31
C PRO A 76 14.78 -5.60 17.12
N GLY A 77 15.32 -6.25 16.10
CA GLY A 77 14.58 -6.54 14.87
C GLY A 77 15.36 -7.39 13.87
N LEU A 78 14.66 -7.79 12.81
CA LEU A 78 15.18 -8.52 11.66
C LEU A 78 14.61 -7.93 10.39
N CYS A 79 15.46 -7.65 9.42
CA CYS A 79 15.08 -7.26 8.07
C CYS A 79 15.89 -8.03 7.03
N THR A 80 15.41 -7.98 5.80
CA THR A 80 16.10 -8.43 4.61
C THR A 80 16.43 -7.22 3.76
N ASP A 81 17.68 -7.12 3.31
CA ASP A 81 18.18 -6.00 2.52
C ASP A 81 17.98 -6.25 1.00
N GLY A 82 18.34 -5.29 0.15
CA GLY A 82 18.17 -5.33 -1.31
C GLY A 82 19.01 -6.40 -2.02
N LEU A 83 20.02 -6.93 -1.32
CA LEU A 83 20.82 -8.07 -1.76
C LEU A 83 20.33 -9.39 -1.14
N GLY A 84 19.24 -9.36 -0.38
CA GLY A 84 18.64 -10.52 0.28
C GLY A 84 19.39 -10.98 1.52
N ARG A 85 20.30 -10.16 2.06
CA ARG A 85 21.03 -10.49 3.29
C ARG A 85 20.11 -10.28 4.49
N GLU A 86 20.20 -11.19 5.46
CA GLU A 86 19.53 -11.04 6.73
C GLU A 86 20.30 -10.04 7.59
N VAL A 87 19.60 -9.01 8.06
CA VAL A 87 20.14 -7.92 8.86
C VAL A 87 19.39 -7.91 10.19
N SER A 88 20.09 -8.28 11.26
CA SER A 88 19.46 -8.48 12.57
C SER A 88 20.14 -7.71 13.68
N SER A 89 19.34 -7.24 14.63
CA SER A 89 19.82 -6.81 15.94
C SER A 89 19.03 -7.51 17.03
N ALA A 90 19.73 -8.14 17.95
CA ALA A 90 19.14 -8.74 19.15
C ALA A 90 18.96 -7.74 20.30
N VAL A 91 19.48 -6.52 20.17
CA VAL A 91 19.47 -5.49 21.23
C VAL A 91 18.95 -4.15 20.70
N GLY A 92 18.50 -3.31 21.63
CA GLY A 92 18.23 -1.90 21.32
C GLY A 92 19.51 -1.15 21.00
N MET A 93 19.45 -0.25 20.01
CA MET A 93 20.55 0.59 19.58
C MET A 93 20.16 2.06 19.76
N CYS A 94 21.03 2.85 20.36
CA CYS A 94 20.81 4.28 20.60
C CYS A 94 21.66 5.11 19.65
N LEU A 95 21.07 6.14 19.05
CA LEU A 95 21.72 7.12 18.19
C LEU A 95 21.66 8.48 18.90
N ASP A 96 22.81 9.08 19.21
CA ASP A 96 22.88 10.45 19.73
C ASP A 96 22.70 11.43 18.57
N VAL A 97 21.52 12.06 18.52
CA VAL A 97 21.16 12.98 17.42
C VAL A 97 21.93 14.29 17.52
N ARG A 98 22.38 14.71 18.70
CA ARG A 98 23.17 15.94 18.85
C ARG A 98 24.55 15.75 18.25
N ALA A 99 25.22 14.66 18.64
CA ALA A 99 26.54 14.32 18.11
C ALA A 99 26.49 14.16 16.59
N TRP A 100 25.47 13.44 16.09
CA TRP A 100 25.24 13.30 14.66
C TRP A 100 24.98 14.65 13.96
N PHE A 101 24.09 15.49 14.50
CA PHE A 101 23.75 16.78 13.89
C PHE A 101 24.98 17.69 13.77
N ASP A 102 25.75 17.82 14.85
CA ASP A 102 26.95 18.64 14.87
C ASP A 102 27.99 18.12 13.85
N GLU A 103 28.13 16.81 13.71
CA GLU A 103 28.99 16.17 12.70
C GLU A 103 28.52 16.45 11.26
N GLN A 104 27.22 16.29 10.97
CA GLN A 104 26.69 16.50 9.61
C GLN A 104 26.75 17.97 9.18
N VAL A 105 26.50 18.90 10.10
CA VAL A 105 26.64 20.34 9.85
C VAL A 105 28.10 20.71 9.62
N ALA A 106 29.02 20.19 10.45
CA ALA A 106 30.46 20.42 10.27
C ALA A 106 30.99 19.85 8.94
N ALA A 107 30.42 18.73 8.48
CA ALA A 107 30.73 18.12 7.19
C ALA A 107 30.06 18.83 5.99
N GLY A 108 29.15 19.78 6.21
CA GLY A 108 28.35 20.41 5.16
C GLY A 108 27.35 19.47 4.48
N ALA A 109 27.10 18.30 5.06
CA ALA A 109 26.16 17.30 4.54
C ALA A 109 24.71 17.59 4.95
N LEU A 110 24.51 18.45 5.96
CA LEU A 110 23.21 18.91 6.41
C LEU A 110 23.19 20.44 6.52
N GLU A 111 22.28 21.06 5.80
CA GLU A 111 21.94 22.48 5.95
C GLU A 111 20.58 22.60 6.64
N PRO A 112 20.53 23.00 7.93
CA PRO A 112 19.28 23.25 8.61
C PRO A 112 18.51 24.39 7.93
N ARG A 113 17.19 24.30 7.97
CA ARG A 113 16.29 25.38 7.52
C ARG A 113 16.47 26.63 8.39
N ASN A 114 15.95 27.77 7.93
CA ASN A 114 16.02 29.04 8.65
C ASN A 114 15.41 29.00 10.07
N ASP A 115 14.48 28.08 10.33
CA ASP A 115 13.86 27.86 11.64
C ASP A 115 14.63 26.83 12.51
N GLY A 116 15.80 26.38 12.05
CA GLY A 116 16.63 25.37 12.72
C GLY A 116 16.15 23.93 12.53
N ARG A 117 15.09 23.69 11.75
CA ARG A 117 14.58 22.33 11.47
C ARG A 117 15.39 21.63 10.39
N PHE A 118 15.45 20.31 10.46
CA PHE A 118 16.10 19.44 9.49
C PHE A 118 15.34 18.14 9.29
N ASP A 119 15.57 17.48 8.16
CA ASP A 119 14.96 16.18 7.85
C ASP A 119 16.04 15.10 7.86
N ALA A 120 15.70 13.94 8.41
CA ALA A 120 16.59 12.79 8.42
C ALA A 120 15.86 11.51 8.04
N ARG A 121 16.64 10.53 7.58
CA ARG A 121 16.18 9.17 7.26
C ARG A 121 16.98 8.17 8.08
N LEU A 122 16.27 7.27 8.74
CA LEU A 122 16.86 6.17 9.49
C LEU A 122 16.89 4.92 8.61
N VAL A 123 18.08 4.34 8.42
CA VAL A 123 18.29 3.11 7.64
C VAL A 123 18.99 2.04 8.47
N ALA A 124 18.72 0.78 8.14
CA ALA A 124 19.49 -0.37 8.58
C ALA A 124 20.26 -0.95 7.39
N ARG A 125 21.55 -1.20 7.59
CA ARG A 125 22.42 -1.88 6.62
C ARG A 125 23.04 -3.14 7.22
N HIS A 126 23.38 -4.07 6.34
CA HIS A 126 24.20 -5.22 6.69
C HIS A 126 25.61 -4.75 7.04
N GLU A 127 26.15 -5.25 8.16
CA GLU A 127 27.56 -5.12 8.48
C GLU A 127 28.12 -6.47 8.92
N ALA A 128 29.35 -6.77 8.51
CA ALA A 128 30.06 -7.97 8.90
C ALA A 128 31.36 -7.62 9.65
N CYS A 129 31.54 -8.21 10.83
CA CYS A 129 32.72 -8.02 11.65
C CYS A 129 33.42 -9.35 11.93
N LEU A 130 34.75 -9.34 11.85
CA LEU A 130 35.55 -10.47 12.32
C LEU A 130 35.48 -10.54 13.85
N SER A 131 35.23 -11.73 14.39
CA SER A 131 35.14 -11.95 15.84
C SER A 131 35.84 -13.22 16.28
N ARG A 132 36.03 -13.34 17.60
CA ARG A 132 36.72 -14.46 18.26
C ARG A 132 38.12 -14.70 17.67
N PRO A 133 39.11 -13.86 18.04
CA PRO A 133 40.49 -14.07 17.63
C PRO A 133 40.99 -15.43 18.12
N VAL A 134 41.71 -16.14 17.26
CA VAL A 134 42.32 -17.43 17.53
C VAL A 134 43.79 -17.39 17.10
N PRO A 135 44.68 -18.13 17.80
CA PRO A 135 46.06 -18.25 17.34
C PRO A 135 46.11 -18.85 15.94
N THR A 136 46.86 -18.24 15.02
CA THR A 136 47.15 -18.82 13.71
C THR A 136 48.64 -19.05 13.56
N VAL A 137 49.00 -20.08 12.80
CA VAL A 137 50.39 -20.31 12.41
C VAL A 137 50.76 -19.25 11.37
N ALA A 138 51.81 -18.47 11.63
CA ALA A 138 52.29 -17.47 10.68
C ALA A 138 52.64 -18.15 9.34
N SER A 139 52.23 -17.55 8.22
CA SER A 139 52.40 -18.12 6.87
C SER A 139 53.82 -17.98 6.32
N SER A 140 54.83 -17.65 7.13
CA SER A 140 56.22 -17.59 6.70
C SER A 140 57.19 -17.98 7.83
N CYS A 141 58.35 -18.53 7.44
CA CYS A 141 59.49 -18.83 8.32
C CYS A 141 60.16 -17.56 8.92
N GLY A 142 59.42 -16.44 9.04
CA GLY A 142 59.86 -15.23 9.71
C GLY A 142 59.58 -15.32 11.20
N GLN A 143 60.60 -15.08 12.01
CA GLN A 143 60.47 -15.10 13.46
C GLN A 143 59.49 -14.02 13.95
N GLY A 144 58.52 -14.44 14.77
CA GLY A 144 58.43 -13.84 16.10
C GLY A 144 57.24 -12.95 16.46
N GLU A 145 56.13 -12.92 15.71
CA GLU A 145 54.88 -12.36 16.26
C GLU A 145 53.73 -13.35 16.15
N PRO A 146 53.00 -13.63 17.26
CA PRO A 146 51.78 -14.43 17.20
C PRO A 146 50.76 -13.68 16.34
N THR A 147 50.54 -14.17 15.12
CA THR A 147 49.44 -13.70 14.29
C THR A 147 48.13 -14.25 14.86
N ALA A 148 47.18 -13.36 15.16
CA ALA A 148 45.82 -13.75 15.49
C ALA A 148 44.97 -13.73 14.22
N GLY A 149 44.41 -14.87 13.85
CA GLY A 149 43.30 -14.94 12.88
C GLY A 149 41.96 -14.79 13.58
N TYR A 150 40.88 -14.65 12.83
CA TYR A 150 39.53 -14.60 13.38
C TYR A 150 38.76 -15.83 12.89
N SER A 151 38.12 -16.52 13.83
CA SER A 151 37.44 -17.79 13.55
C SER A 151 35.95 -17.63 13.22
N ARG A 152 35.41 -16.42 13.35
CA ARG A 152 33.99 -16.13 13.17
C ARG A 152 33.78 -14.81 12.44
N VAL A 153 32.71 -14.76 11.67
CA VAL A 153 32.13 -13.54 11.11
C VAL A 153 30.81 -13.32 11.83
N LEU A 154 30.64 -12.15 12.43
CA LEU A 154 29.36 -11.71 13.00
C LEU A 154 28.70 -10.81 11.98
N GLU A 155 27.42 -11.06 11.75
CA GLU A 155 26.57 -10.24 10.90
C GLU A 155 25.57 -9.52 11.77
N LEU A 156 25.51 -8.21 11.59
CA LEU A 156 24.78 -7.32 12.48
C LEU A 156 24.07 -6.26 11.64
N ALA A 157 23.01 -5.71 12.22
CA ALA A 157 22.43 -4.47 11.75
C ALA A 157 23.32 -3.30 12.17
N HIS A 158 23.73 -2.50 11.20
CA HIS A 158 24.27 -1.17 11.44
C HIS A 158 23.18 -0.14 11.16
N LEU A 159 22.88 0.69 12.14
CA LEU A 159 21.94 1.78 11.98
C LEU A 159 22.66 3.05 11.60
N GLU A 160 22.06 3.76 10.65
CA GLU A 160 22.57 5.04 10.20
C GLU A 160 21.42 6.03 10.10
N LEU A 161 21.64 7.22 10.68
CA LEU A 161 20.81 8.38 10.44
C LEU A 161 21.47 9.17 9.31
N ARG A 162 20.72 9.49 8.26
CA ARG A 162 21.23 10.26 7.11
C ARG A 162 20.43 11.53 6.90
N PRO A 163 21.07 12.64 6.48
CA PRO A 163 20.34 13.80 6.00
C PRO A 163 19.42 13.38 4.86
N ARG A 164 18.14 13.78 4.94
CA ARG A 164 17.16 13.51 3.88
C ARG A 164 16.94 14.78 3.07
N PRO A 165 17.08 14.76 1.73
CA PRO A 165 16.71 15.90 0.91
C PRO A 165 15.20 16.14 0.99
N PHE A 166 14.81 17.41 1.03
CA PHE A 166 13.42 17.85 0.87
C PHE A 166 13.24 18.51 -0.51
N PRO A 167 12.19 18.15 -1.28
CA PRO A 167 11.21 17.10 -0.99
C PRO A 167 11.83 15.70 -1.10
N ALA A 168 11.16 14.74 -0.47
CA ALA A 168 11.49 13.33 -0.62
C ALA A 168 11.47 12.92 -2.11
N PRO A 169 12.39 12.06 -2.56
CA PRO A 169 12.26 11.44 -3.87
C PRO A 169 10.98 10.60 -3.93
N ASP A 170 10.41 10.53 -5.13
CA ASP A 170 9.23 9.71 -5.41
C ASP A 170 9.48 8.25 -5.03
N ASP A 171 8.46 7.65 -4.46
CA ASP A 171 8.47 6.27 -4.03
C ASP A 171 8.30 5.33 -5.23
N ASP A 172 9.37 4.59 -5.55
CA ASP A 172 9.42 3.62 -6.65
C ASP A 172 8.39 2.49 -6.50
N ARG A 173 7.81 2.29 -5.31
CA ARG A 173 6.77 1.29 -5.05
C ARG A 173 5.62 1.41 -6.04
N ASP A 174 5.17 2.62 -6.35
CA ASP A 174 4.03 2.82 -7.25
C ASP A 174 4.36 2.58 -8.72
N ALA A 175 5.63 2.65 -9.09
CA ALA A 175 6.11 2.34 -10.43
C ALA A 175 6.32 0.83 -10.65
N ALA A 176 6.46 0.03 -9.60
CA ALA A 176 6.70 -1.41 -9.71
C ALA A 176 5.44 -2.18 -10.13
N PHE A 177 5.59 -3.09 -11.10
CA PHE A 177 4.52 -3.96 -11.63
C PHE A 177 3.25 -3.21 -12.08
N PRO A 178 3.34 -2.17 -12.91
CA PRO A 178 2.24 -1.24 -13.16
C PRO A 178 1.03 -1.88 -13.85
N ALA A 179 1.21 -2.89 -14.72
CA ALA A 179 0.06 -3.60 -15.29
C ALA A 179 -0.59 -4.54 -14.28
N LEU A 180 0.20 -5.22 -13.44
CA LEU A 180 -0.34 -6.09 -12.39
C LEU A 180 -1.14 -5.29 -11.36
N ARG A 181 -0.63 -4.11 -10.95
CA ARG A 181 -1.34 -3.19 -10.05
C ARG A 181 -2.70 -2.77 -10.62
N ARG A 182 -2.75 -2.35 -11.89
CA ARG A 182 -4.01 -2.01 -12.56
C ARG A 182 -4.96 -3.22 -12.57
N TYR A 183 -4.47 -4.37 -13.01
CA TYR A 183 -5.27 -5.59 -13.05
C TYR A 183 -5.87 -5.98 -11.70
N VAL A 184 -5.08 -5.89 -10.62
CA VAL A 184 -5.55 -6.19 -9.26
C VAL A 184 -6.61 -5.17 -8.80
N ARG A 185 -6.39 -3.87 -9.06
CA ARG A 185 -7.29 -2.78 -8.64
C ARG A 185 -8.65 -2.82 -9.35
N ASP A 186 -8.67 -2.92 -10.68
CA ASP A 186 -9.89 -2.71 -11.48
C ASP A 186 -10.12 -3.77 -12.57
N GLY A 187 -9.28 -4.81 -12.62
CA GLY A 187 -9.39 -5.86 -13.63
C GLY A 187 -8.83 -5.48 -15.00
N THR A 188 -8.23 -4.28 -15.15
CA THR A 188 -7.71 -3.80 -16.43
C THR A 188 -6.52 -4.63 -16.91
N VAL A 189 -6.66 -5.23 -18.08
CA VAL A 189 -5.57 -5.91 -18.79
C VAL A 189 -4.77 -4.93 -19.67
N PRO A 190 -3.50 -5.24 -20.01
CA PRO A 190 -2.74 -4.44 -20.95
C PRO A 190 -3.46 -4.25 -22.30
N PRO A 191 -3.29 -3.11 -22.99
CA PRO A 191 -3.86 -2.88 -24.31
C PRO A 191 -3.50 -3.98 -25.31
N GLY A 192 -4.48 -4.41 -26.12
CA GLY A 192 -4.30 -5.45 -27.13
C GLY A 192 -4.30 -6.89 -26.60
N TRP A 193 -4.56 -7.08 -25.30
CA TRP A 193 -4.69 -8.42 -24.72
C TRP A 193 -6.12 -8.95 -24.79
N PRO A 194 -6.32 -10.25 -25.05
CA PRO A 194 -7.64 -10.86 -24.92
C PRO A 194 -8.07 -10.81 -23.46
N HIS A 195 -9.37 -10.60 -23.23
CA HIS A 195 -9.92 -10.67 -21.88
C HIS A 195 -9.86 -12.13 -21.40
N PRO A 196 -9.15 -12.42 -20.29
CA PRO A 196 -9.00 -13.77 -19.78
C PRO A 196 -10.34 -14.28 -19.22
N PRO A 197 -10.61 -15.60 -19.28
CA PRO A 197 -11.90 -16.18 -18.89
C PRO A 197 -12.20 -16.12 -17.38
N GLY A 198 -11.28 -15.60 -16.56
CA GLY A 198 -11.44 -15.44 -15.11
C GLY A 198 -10.33 -14.61 -14.48
N ARG A 199 -10.58 -14.06 -13.29
CA ARG A 199 -9.66 -13.13 -12.61
C ARG A 199 -8.30 -13.78 -12.28
N LEU A 200 -8.31 -15.02 -11.82
CA LEU A 200 -7.07 -15.76 -11.54
C LEU A 200 -6.23 -16.02 -12.80
N THR A 201 -6.88 -16.39 -13.90
CA THR A 201 -6.19 -16.63 -15.19
C THR A 201 -5.56 -15.35 -15.72
N GLY A 202 -6.27 -14.23 -15.63
CA GLY A 202 -5.73 -12.93 -16.02
C GLY A 202 -4.59 -12.46 -15.13
N PHE A 203 -4.72 -12.64 -13.82
CA PHE A 203 -3.64 -12.34 -12.88
C PHE A 203 -2.36 -13.08 -13.26
N ARG A 204 -2.45 -14.40 -13.49
CA ARG A 204 -1.29 -15.22 -13.90
C ARG A 204 -0.66 -14.74 -15.20
N ALA A 205 -1.48 -14.38 -16.19
CA ALA A 205 -0.99 -13.92 -17.49
C ALA A 205 -0.29 -12.55 -17.39
N VAL A 206 -0.85 -11.61 -16.63
CA VAL A 206 -0.25 -10.28 -16.40
C VAL A 206 1.03 -10.40 -15.57
N ALA A 207 1.01 -11.20 -14.50
CA ALA A 207 2.18 -11.45 -13.65
C ALA A 207 3.33 -12.08 -14.44
N ALA A 208 3.06 -13.09 -15.26
CA ALA A 208 4.06 -13.72 -16.11
C ALA A 208 4.75 -12.71 -17.05
N ARG A 209 3.98 -11.79 -17.65
CA ARG A 209 4.53 -10.74 -18.53
C ARG A 209 5.42 -9.77 -17.77
N GLU A 210 4.97 -9.28 -16.62
CA GLU A 210 5.73 -8.33 -15.82
C GLU A 210 7.05 -8.95 -15.34
N VAL A 211 7.02 -10.21 -14.87
CA VAL A 211 8.22 -10.92 -14.43
C VAL A 211 9.23 -11.15 -15.56
N CYS A 212 8.79 -11.39 -16.80
CA CYS A 212 9.69 -11.49 -17.95
C CYS A 212 10.50 -10.21 -18.23
N GLY A 213 10.02 -9.05 -17.76
CA GLY A 213 10.74 -7.78 -17.90
C GLY A 213 11.75 -7.51 -16.78
N LEU A 214 11.75 -8.34 -15.73
CA LEU A 214 12.67 -8.17 -14.60
C LEU A 214 14.06 -8.68 -14.96
N GLY A 215 15.07 -8.01 -14.43
CA GLY A 215 16.46 -8.43 -14.53
C GLY A 215 17.32 -7.61 -13.58
N PRO A 216 18.48 -8.14 -13.15
CA PRO A 216 19.40 -7.39 -12.32
C PRO A 216 19.95 -6.18 -13.09
N PRO A 217 20.27 -5.06 -12.42
CA PRO A 217 20.68 -3.81 -13.08
C PRO A 217 21.83 -3.98 -14.10
N GLY A 218 22.82 -4.81 -13.78
CA GLY A 218 23.95 -5.11 -14.68
C GLY A 218 23.60 -5.93 -15.95
N LEU A 219 22.39 -6.48 -16.05
CA LEU A 219 21.90 -7.19 -17.26
C LEU A 219 20.86 -6.38 -18.05
N LEU A 220 20.27 -5.35 -17.45
CA LEU A 220 19.33 -4.45 -18.12
C LEU A 220 20.09 -3.33 -18.88
N PRO A 221 19.65 -2.91 -20.08
CA PRO A 221 20.26 -1.79 -20.79
C PRO A 221 20.30 -0.52 -19.92
N PRO A 222 21.44 0.20 -19.81
CA PRO A 222 22.63 0.12 -20.67
C PRO A 222 23.70 -0.93 -20.29
N ARG A 223 23.43 -1.84 -19.35
CA ARG A 223 24.33 -2.91 -18.87
C ARG A 223 25.67 -2.42 -18.32
N PRO A 224 25.65 -1.53 -17.32
CA PRO A 224 26.88 -1.04 -16.71
C PRO A 224 27.66 -2.17 -16.02
N GLU A 225 28.98 -2.17 -16.20
CA GLU A 225 29.87 -3.23 -15.66
C GLU A 225 29.98 -3.21 -14.13
N GLN A 226 29.73 -2.06 -13.51
CA GLN A 226 29.88 -1.85 -12.06
C GLN A 226 28.64 -2.28 -11.27
N GLN A 227 27.56 -2.66 -11.96
CA GLN A 227 26.33 -3.08 -11.30
C GLN A 227 26.25 -4.61 -11.17
N THR A 228 25.52 -5.04 -10.15
CA THR A 228 25.26 -6.46 -9.89
C THR A 228 24.59 -7.12 -11.09
N ARG A 229 24.99 -8.36 -11.35
CA ARG A 229 24.37 -9.24 -12.36
C ARG A 229 23.52 -10.34 -11.74
N LEU A 230 23.37 -10.33 -10.42
CA LEU A 230 22.67 -11.37 -9.67
C LEU A 230 21.48 -10.83 -8.89
N PHE A 231 21.62 -9.66 -8.27
CA PHE A 231 20.64 -9.11 -7.33
C PHE A 231 19.79 -8.00 -7.96
N PRO A 232 18.60 -7.70 -7.43
CA PRO A 232 17.76 -6.62 -7.94
C PRO A 232 18.29 -5.21 -7.61
N GLU A 233 19.16 -5.08 -6.61
CA GLU A 233 19.75 -3.81 -6.17
C GLU A 233 21.29 -3.92 -6.06
N ASP A 234 21.98 -2.79 -6.16
CA ASP A 234 23.41 -2.70 -5.86
C ASP A 234 23.66 -2.47 -4.35
N GLU A 235 24.90 -2.62 -3.89
CA GLU A 235 25.31 -2.18 -2.55
C GLU A 235 24.99 -0.69 -2.34
N PRO A 236 24.58 -0.25 -1.13
CA PRO A 236 24.57 -1.01 0.12
C PRO A 236 23.32 -1.87 0.39
N GLY A 237 22.35 -1.94 -0.54
CA GLY A 237 21.12 -2.72 -0.38
C GLY A 237 20.25 -2.33 0.83
N GLU A 238 20.38 -1.13 1.39
CA GLU A 238 19.81 -0.78 2.69
C GLU A 238 18.28 -0.82 2.82
N VAL A 239 17.82 -0.97 4.07
CA VAL A 239 16.40 -0.97 4.47
C VAL A 239 16.05 0.33 5.19
N VAL A 240 15.08 1.07 4.66
CA VAL A 240 14.55 2.27 5.32
C VAL A 240 13.65 1.86 6.49
N LEU A 241 13.93 2.38 7.68
CA LEU A 241 13.16 2.10 8.90
C LEU A 241 12.14 3.21 9.21
N ALA A 242 12.53 4.46 9.01
CA ALA A 242 11.68 5.61 9.24
C ALA A 242 12.22 6.84 8.52
N ASP A 243 11.31 7.73 8.14
CA ASP A 243 11.64 9.11 7.84
C ASP A 243 11.25 10.02 9.01
N LEU A 244 12.09 11.02 9.28
CA LEU A 244 11.98 11.91 10.43
C LEU A 244 11.97 13.37 9.93
N PRO A 245 10.83 13.84 9.38
CA PRO A 245 10.75 15.19 8.85
C PRO A 245 10.59 16.22 9.97
N GLY A 246 11.20 17.39 9.78
CA GLY A 246 11.07 18.55 10.64
C GLY A 246 11.66 18.37 12.03
N MET A 247 12.68 17.52 12.21
CA MET A 247 13.41 17.40 13.47
C MET A 247 14.04 18.74 13.86
N ALA A 248 14.18 19.00 15.16
CA ALA A 248 14.94 20.14 15.68
C ALA A 248 15.63 19.80 16.99
N LEU A 249 16.75 20.48 17.25
CA LEU A 249 17.40 20.50 18.56
C LEU A 249 17.06 21.83 19.24
N VAL A 250 16.15 21.80 20.20
CA VAL A 250 15.61 22.98 20.87
C VAL A 250 16.32 23.19 22.21
N PRO A 251 16.68 24.42 22.60
CA PRO A 251 17.22 24.69 23.93
C PRO A 251 16.25 24.24 25.03
N ASP A 252 16.76 23.58 26.07
CA ASP A 252 15.97 23.06 27.20
C ASP A 252 15.92 24.02 28.42
N GLY A 253 16.51 25.22 28.30
CA GLY A 253 16.58 26.22 29.37
C GLY A 253 17.65 25.96 30.43
N SER A 254 18.25 24.77 30.46
CA SER A 254 19.38 24.40 31.34
C SER A 254 20.76 24.58 30.68
N GLY A 255 20.77 25.04 29.42
CA GLY A 255 21.96 25.11 28.56
C GLY A 255 22.16 23.86 27.70
N GLY A 256 21.28 22.85 27.83
CA GLY A 256 21.24 21.68 26.97
C GLY A 256 20.33 21.87 25.74
N ARG A 257 20.33 20.86 24.87
CA ARG A 257 19.45 20.76 23.70
C ARG A 257 18.61 19.50 23.84
N ARG A 258 17.28 19.66 23.81
CA ARG A 258 16.30 18.57 23.69
C ARG A 258 15.96 18.32 22.23
N LEU A 259 15.65 17.08 21.91
CA LEU A 259 15.23 16.67 20.58
C LEU A 259 13.71 16.83 20.41
N ASP A 260 13.31 17.62 19.42
CA ASP A 260 11.94 17.73 18.93
C ASP A 260 11.81 16.91 17.63
N VAL A 261 10.96 15.88 17.65
CA VAL A 261 10.65 15.04 16.48
C VAL A 261 9.14 15.06 16.32
N PRO A 262 8.58 15.95 15.48
CA PRO A 262 7.14 16.09 15.37
C PRO A 262 6.48 14.86 14.73
N VAL A 263 7.23 14.13 13.89
CA VAL A 263 6.73 12.97 13.14
C VAL A 263 7.80 11.89 13.06
N VAL A 264 7.41 10.64 13.35
CA VAL A 264 8.15 9.43 12.97
C VAL A 264 7.35 8.74 11.87
N ASP A 265 7.73 8.99 10.62
CA ASP A 265 7.03 8.46 9.46
C ASP A 265 7.49 7.04 9.15
N LEU A 266 6.65 6.07 9.54
CA LEU A 266 6.86 4.65 9.25
C LEU A 266 6.23 4.22 7.91
N SER A 267 5.53 5.10 7.18
CA SER A 267 4.88 4.72 5.91
C SER A 267 5.87 4.39 4.79
N VAL A 268 7.11 4.88 4.91
CA VAL A 268 8.23 4.57 4.01
C VAL A 268 8.89 3.22 4.30
N ARG A 269 8.61 2.64 5.46
CA ARG A 269 9.16 1.36 5.90
C ARG A 269 8.46 0.22 5.17
N ARG A 270 9.22 -0.52 4.36
CA ARG A 270 8.72 -1.79 3.79
C ARG A 270 8.67 -2.85 4.89
N CYS A 271 7.59 -3.62 4.95
CA CYS A 271 7.44 -4.74 5.88
C CYS A 271 7.08 -6.02 5.13
N HIS A 272 7.70 -7.13 5.48
CA HIS A 272 7.26 -8.44 4.99
C HIS A 272 6.00 -8.84 5.73
N VAL A 273 5.03 -9.26 4.94
CA VAL A 273 3.83 -9.93 5.43
C VAL A 273 3.98 -11.41 5.07
N PRO A 274 3.59 -12.34 5.95
CA PRO A 274 3.67 -13.76 5.64
C PRO A 274 2.99 -14.08 4.30
N THR A 275 3.65 -14.88 3.45
CA THR A 275 3.17 -15.19 2.10
C THR A 275 1.78 -15.82 2.11
N TRP A 276 1.45 -16.62 3.14
CA TRP A 276 0.10 -17.17 3.29
C TRP A 276 -0.94 -16.06 3.44
N LEU A 277 -0.69 -15.04 4.26
CA LEU A 277 -1.62 -13.91 4.44
C LEU A 277 -1.76 -13.10 3.15
N LEU A 278 -0.66 -12.85 2.45
CA LEU A 278 -0.73 -12.22 1.12
C LEU A 278 -1.56 -13.04 0.13
N SER A 279 -1.45 -14.37 0.18
CA SER A 279 -2.19 -15.27 -0.70
C SER A 279 -3.69 -15.27 -0.38
N GLU A 280 -4.06 -15.29 0.90
CA GLU A 280 -5.47 -15.14 1.34
C GLU A 280 -6.03 -13.78 0.95
N LEU A 281 -5.32 -12.67 1.22
CA LEU A 281 -5.78 -11.33 0.87
C LEU A 281 -5.96 -11.15 -0.64
N ILE A 282 -5.05 -11.70 -1.45
CA ILE A 282 -5.18 -11.72 -2.91
C ILE A 282 -6.35 -12.61 -3.33
N GLY A 283 -6.52 -13.78 -2.71
CA GLY A 283 -7.66 -14.67 -2.95
C GLY A 283 -8.99 -13.97 -2.70
N GLU A 284 -9.17 -13.43 -1.50
CA GLU A 284 -10.33 -12.63 -1.10
C GLU A 284 -10.57 -11.43 -2.05
N LEU A 285 -9.52 -10.77 -2.52
CA LEU A 285 -9.66 -9.67 -3.48
C LEU A 285 -10.07 -10.14 -4.88
N LEU A 286 -9.53 -11.26 -5.34
CA LEU A 286 -9.82 -11.81 -6.67
C LEU A 286 -11.19 -12.51 -6.71
N ASP A 287 -11.62 -13.10 -5.60
CA ASP A 287 -12.93 -13.73 -5.45
C ASP A 287 -14.03 -12.73 -5.05
N GLY A 288 -13.67 -11.45 -4.86
CA GLY A 288 -14.61 -10.37 -4.57
C GLY A 288 -15.10 -10.33 -3.11
N THR A 289 -14.46 -11.09 -2.23
CA THR A 289 -14.73 -11.10 -0.78
C THR A 289 -14.26 -9.82 -0.10
N PHE A 290 -13.17 -9.20 -0.58
CA PHE A 290 -12.87 -7.78 -0.34
C PHE A 290 -13.61 -6.92 -1.37
N GLY A 291 -14.80 -6.40 -1.03
CA GLY A 291 -15.44 -5.43 -1.95
C GLY A 291 -16.94 -5.22 -1.92
N GLU A 292 -17.68 -5.66 -0.90
CA GLU A 292 -19.02 -5.09 -0.62
C GLU A 292 -19.02 -4.14 0.59
N LEU A 293 -17.86 -3.64 1.00
CA LEU A 293 -17.79 -2.53 1.96
C LEU A 293 -17.92 -1.21 1.19
N CYS A 294 -19.19 -0.79 1.00
CA CYS A 294 -19.65 0.51 0.50
C CYS A 294 -18.92 1.04 -0.74
N PRO A 295 -19.40 0.79 -1.98
CA PRO A 295 -19.01 1.64 -3.10
C PRO A 295 -19.23 3.10 -2.67
N ALA A 296 -18.20 3.93 -2.77
CA ALA A 296 -18.38 5.37 -2.59
C ALA A 296 -19.50 5.79 -3.54
N ASP A 297 -20.56 6.38 -2.99
CA ASP A 297 -21.71 6.82 -3.77
C ASP A 297 -21.19 7.65 -4.95
N ALA A 298 -21.57 7.26 -6.16
CA ALA A 298 -21.16 7.93 -7.39
C ALA A 298 -21.72 9.36 -7.51
N GLY A 299 -22.51 9.80 -6.52
CA GLY A 299 -23.08 11.15 -6.43
C GLY A 299 -24.34 11.29 -7.28
N GLY A 300 -24.98 10.18 -7.63
CA GLY A 300 -26.24 10.20 -8.37
C GLY A 300 -27.35 10.91 -7.58
N PRO A 301 -28.37 11.48 -8.25
CA PRO A 301 -29.49 12.08 -7.55
C PRO A 301 -30.19 11.02 -6.70
N ARG A 302 -30.68 11.41 -5.51
CA ARG A 302 -31.48 10.55 -4.62
C ARG A 302 -32.83 11.19 -4.37
N VAL A 303 -33.87 10.38 -4.21
CA VAL A 303 -35.18 10.89 -3.75
C VAL A 303 -35.09 11.23 -2.26
N ASP A 304 -35.40 12.47 -1.94
CA ASP A 304 -35.49 12.98 -0.57
C ASP A 304 -36.88 12.67 0.00
N PRO A 305 -37.01 11.76 0.98
CA PRO A 305 -38.30 11.43 1.58
C PRO A 305 -38.78 12.53 2.55
N PRO A 306 -40.09 12.69 2.75
CA PRO A 306 -41.17 11.89 2.17
C PRO A 306 -41.54 12.32 0.73
N ILE A 307 -42.13 11.41 -0.04
CA ILE A 307 -42.90 11.80 -1.24
C ILE A 307 -44.21 12.43 -0.75
N GLU A 308 -44.37 13.72 -0.99
CA GLU A 308 -45.50 14.50 -0.47
C GLU A 308 -46.74 14.24 -1.33
N LEU A 309 -47.89 13.99 -0.68
CA LEU A 309 -49.20 13.89 -1.32
C LEU A 309 -50.15 14.90 -0.67
N SER A 310 -50.63 15.86 -1.45
CA SER A 310 -51.63 16.84 -1.03
C SER A 310 -52.87 16.73 -1.92
N GLY A 311 -53.90 16.04 -1.40
CA GLY A 311 -55.11 15.73 -2.16
C GLY A 311 -54.83 14.78 -3.32
N ARG A 312 -54.60 15.33 -4.51
CA ARG A 312 -54.23 14.58 -5.72
C ARG A 312 -52.82 14.88 -6.20
N THR A 313 -52.20 15.95 -5.70
CA THR A 313 -50.91 16.42 -6.18
C THR A 313 -49.80 15.68 -5.45
N VAL A 314 -48.91 15.06 -6.21
CA VAL A 314 -47.73 14.34 -5.73
C VAL A 314 -46.50 15.17 -6.02
N THR A 315 -45.63 15.35 -5.01
CA THR A 315 -44.36 16.06 -5.15
C THR A 315 -43.20 15.16 -4.70
N ILE A 316 -42.23 14.98 -5.60
CA ILE A 316 -40.99 14.23 -5.36
C ILE A 316 -39.82 15.21 -5.42
N ARG A 317 -38.98 15.20 -4.38
CA ARG A 317 -37.78 16.03 -4.29
C ARG A 317 -36.53 15.19 -4.45
N PHE A 318 -35.46 15.79 -4.98
CA PHE A 318 -34.17 15.14 -5.18
C PHE A 318 -33.06 15.89 -4.44
N THR A 319 -32.05 15.16 -3.97
CA THR A 319 -30.86 15.73 -3.30
C THR A 319 -29.92 16.51 -4.22
N GLY A 320 -30.11 16.40 -5.53
CA GLY A 320 -29.25 17.02 -6.52
C GLY A 320 -29.94 17.14 -7.89
N PRO A 321 -29.32 17.86 -8.83
CA PRO A 321 -29.91 18.17 -10.11
C PRO A 321 -30.12 16.92 -10.97
N ILE A 322 -31.35 16.73 -11.45
CA ILE A 322 -31.73 15.69 -12.41
C ILE A 322 -31.73 16.24 -13.84
N VAL A 323 -31.47 15.36 -14.80
CA VAL A 323 -31.64 15.66 -16.23
C VAL A 323 -33.12 15.52 -16.57
N VAL A 324 -33.81 16.66 -16.66
CA VAL A 324 -35.27 16.78 -16.86
C VAL A 324 -35.81 15.91 -18.00
N SER A 325 -35.08 15.80 -19.10
CA SER A 325 -35.50 15.02 -20.27
C SER A 325 -35.56 13.50 -20.05
N THR A 326 -35.03 12.98 -18.94
CA THR A 326 -35.08 11.54 -18.59
C THR A 326 -36.30 11.15 -17.76
N VAL A 327 -37.03 12.13 -17.20
CA VAL A 327 -38.19 11.86 -16.35
C VAL A 327 -39.32 11.11 -17.06
N PRO A 328 -39.73 11.48 -18.30
CA PRO A 328 -40.86 10.82 -18.95
C PRO A 328 -40.67 9.31 -19.17
N GLN A 329 -39.44 8.83 -19.36
CA GLN A 329 -39.14 7.41 -19.54
C GLN A 329 -38.85 6.68 -18.22
N ALA A 330 -38.53 7.42 -17.15
CA ALA A 330 -38.12 6.85 -15.88
C ALA A 330 -39.24 6.84 -14.82
N LEU A 331 -40.26 7.69 -14.94
CA LEU A 331 -41.42 7.74 -14.06
C LEU A 331 -42.55 6.83 -14.56
N ASP A 332 -42.96 5.86 -13.75
CA ASP A 332 -44.11 4.99 -13.99
C ASP A 332 -45.05 5.09 -12.78
N VAL A 333 -46.32 5.41 -13.03
CA VAL A 333 -47.34 5.47 -11.97
C VAL A 333 -48.50 4.57 -12.37
N ARG A 334 -48.90 3.68 -11.47
CA ARG A 334 -50.02 2.76 -11.69
C ARG A 334 -51.03 2.89 -10.57
N ARG A 335 -52.31 2.81 -10.93
CA ARG A 335 -53.41 2.68 -9.96
C ARG A 335 -53.51 1.21 -9.55
N PHE A 336 -53.75 0.98 -8.26
CA PHE A 336 -54.19 -0.30 -7.74
C PHE A 336 -55.58 -0.11 -7.14
N ASP A 337 -56.51 -0.93 -7.62
CA ASP A 337 -57.86 -1.05 -7.10
C ASP A 337 -58.02 -2.42 -6.43
N VAL A 338 -58.68 -2.46 -5.27
CA VAL A 338 -58.87 -3.73 -4.54
C VAL A 338 -59.75 -4.72 -5.32
N GLN A 339 -60.66 -4.24 -6.17
CA GLN A 339 -61.53 -5.08 -6.99
C GLN A 339 -60.87 -5.46 -8.32
N ASP A 340 -60.25 -4.49 -8.99
CA ASP A 340 -59.77 -4.66 -10.37
C ASP A 340 -58.25 -4.93 -10.49
N GLY A 341 -57.50 -4.78 -9.40
CA GLY A 341 -56.04 -4.97 -9.38
C GLY A 341 -55.26 -3.79 -9.97
N TRP A 342 -54.13 -4.08 -10.64
CA TRP A 342 -53.24 -3.06 -11.20
C TRP A 342 -53.73 -2.57 -12.56
N SER A 343 -53.73 -1.25 -12.74
CA SER A 343 -53.95 -0.62 -14.04
C SER A 343 -52.71 -0.67 -14.93
N ASP A 344 -52.92 -0.35 -16.21
CA ASP A 344 -51.86 0.15 -17.08
C ASP A 344 -51.23 1.44 -16.52
N PRO A 345 -50.00 1.79 -16.96
CA PRO A 345 -49.36 3.06 -16.59
C PRO A 345 -50.27 4.25 -16.89
N LEU A 346 -50.38 5.16 -15.93
CA LEU A 346 -51.14 6.39 -16.09
C LEU A 346 -50.40 7.34 -17.03
N GLU A 347 -51.12 7.92 -17.99
CA GLU A 347 -50.62 9.04 -18.78
C GLU A 347 -50.63 10.30 -17.91
N LEU A 348 -49.43 10.76 -17.53
CA LEU A 348 -49.24 11.92 -16.67
C LEU A 348 -48.46 13.00 -17.41
N THR A 349 -48.76 14.25 -17.09
CA THR A 349 -48.00 15.43 -17.53
C THR A 349 -47.29 16.05 -16.33
N PRO A 350 -46.11 15.54 -15.93
CA PRO A 350 -45.40 16.07 -14.77
C PRO A 350 -44.81 17.45 -15.07
N GLU A 351 -44.92 18.35 -14.09
CA GLU A 351 -44.10 19.56 -14.03
C GLU A 351 -42.74 19.20 -13.43
N VAL A 352 -41.68 19.39 -14.21
CA VAL A 352 -40.33 18.92 -13.86
C VAL A 352 -39.36 20.09 -13.81
N THR A 353 -38.60 20.14 -12.72
CA THR A 353 -37.45 21.04 -12.52
C THR A 353 -36.19 20.20 -12.26
N ALA A 354 -35.04 20.85 -12.10
CA ALA A 354 -33.80 20.15 -11.76
C ALA A 354 -33.86 19.43 -10.40
N GLU A 355 -34.73 19.82 -9.47
CA GLU A 355 -34.72 19.27 -8.10
C GLU A 355 -36.07 18.66 -7.69
N ARG A 356 -37.08 18.76 -8.55
CA ARG A 356 -38.45 18.38 -8.21
C ARG A 356 -39.24 17.89 -9.41
N VAL A 357 -40.05 16.86 -9.19
CA VAL A 357 -41.09 16.38 -10.10
C VAL A 357 -42.44 16.50 -9.38
N THR A 358 -43.42 17.12 -10.04
CA THR A 358 -44.80 17.29 -9.52
C THR A 358 -45.80 16.80 -10.55
N PHE A 359 -46.82 16.05 -10.14
CA PHE A 359 -47.92 15.61 -11.02
C PHE A 359 -49.21 15.38 -10.24
N ASP A 360 -50.33 15.39 -10.95
CA ASP A 360 -51.65 15.11 -10.37
C ASP A 360 -52.10 13.68 -10.64
N LEU A 361 -52.63 13.04 -9.60
CA LEU A 361 -53.35 11.78 -9.70
C LEU A 361 -54.76 12.01 -10.28
N PRO A 362 -55.33 11.02 -11.01
CA PRO A 362 -56.69 11.12 -11.51
C PRO A 362 -57.74 11.37 -10.40
N ALA A 363 -57.57 10.69 -9.27
CA ALA A 363 -58.41 10.79 -8.09
C ALA A 363 -57.55 10.75 -6.81
N PRO A 364 -58.02 11.30 -5.68
CA PRO A 364 -57.31 11.16 -4.41
C PRO A 364 -57.31 9.68 -3.99
N PRO A 365 -56.24 9.19 -3.33
CA PRO A 365 -56.24 7.83 -2.82
C PRO A 365 -57.32 7.60 -1.75
N THR A 366 -57.84 6.38 -1.68
CA THR A 366 -58.83 5.92 -0.70
C THR A 366 -58.38 4.59 -0.10
N ASP A 367 -59.19 3.96 0.76
CA ASP A 367 -58.92 2.62 1.26
C ASP A 367 -58.98 1.53 0.17
N GLU A 368 -59.73 1.78 -0.90
CA GLU A 368 -59.92 0.86 -2.03
C GLU A 368 -58.99 1.16 -3.20
N VAL A 369 -58.55 2.43 -3.33
CA VAL A 369 -57.71 2.90 -4.43
C VAL A 369 -56.40 3.46 -3.92
N THR A 370 -55.30 2.85 -4.32
CA THR A 370 -53.94 3.33 -4.02
C THR A 370 -53.13 3.47 -5.30
N TYR A 371 -52.01 4.17 -5.24
CA TYR A 371 -51.13 4.33 -6.39
C TYR A 371 -49.74 3.80 -6.08
N ARG A 372 -49.05 3.26 -7.09
CA ARG A 372 -47.64 2.91 -7.00
C ARG A 372 -46.85 3.80 -7.91
N VAL A 373 -45.88 4.49 -7.35
CA VAL A 373 -44.91 5.32 -8.05
C VAL A 373 -43.61 4.55 -8.14
N LEU A 374 -43.08 4.41 -9.35
CA LEU A 374 -41.76 3.87 -9.65
C LEU A 374 -40.94 4.95 -10.35
N LEU A 375 -39.79 5.28 -9.79
CA LEU A 375 -38.72 6.01 -10.45
C LEU A 375 -37.57 5.06 -10.74
N ARG A 376 -37.25 4.87 -12.01
CA ARG A 376 -36.22 3.92 -12.44
C ARG A 376 -34.83 4.53 -12.28
N GLY A 377 -33.98 3.88 -11.50
CA GLY A 377 -32.52 4.09 -11.52
C GLY A 377 -31.78 3.01 -12.29
N THR A 378 -32.47 1.94 -12.67
CA THR A 378 -31.93 0.82 -13.43
C THR A 378 -32.55 0.72 -14.83
N GLY A 379 -32.02 -0.20 -15.63
CA GLY A 379 -32.52 -0.47 -16.99
C GLY A 379 -31.95 0.45 -18.08
N PRO A 380 -32.49 0.41 -19.30
CA PRO A 380 -31.95 1.11 -20.46
C PRO A 380 -32.24 2.62 -20.48
N THR A 381 -33.21 3.08 -19.68
CA THR A 381 -33.66 4.49 -19.62
C THR A 381 -33.86 4.95 -18.17
N PRO A 382 -32.80 4.96 -17.35
CA PRO A 382 -32.91 5.39 -15.97
C PRO A 382 -33.06 6.91 -15.88
N LEU A 383 -33.61 7.39 -14.77
CA LEU A 383 -33.48 8.78 -14.35
C LEU A 383 -32.00 9.03 -14.01
N VAL A 384 -31.43 10.12 -14.51
CA VAL A 384 -30.01 10.44 -14.31
C VAL A 384 -29.83 11.87 -13.83
N GLY A 385 -28.77 12.11 -13.07
CA GLY A 385 -28.19 13.43 -12.84
C GLY A 385 -26.88 13.58 -13.58
N LEU A 386 -26.26 14.77 -13.47
CA LEU A 386 -24.92 15.02 -14.00
C LEU A 386 -23.92 15.21 -12.86
N VAL A 387 -22.90 14.35 -12.83
CA VAL A 387 -21.74 14.48 -11.94
C VAL A 387 -20.52 14.65 -12.82
N ASP A 388 -19.80 15.76 -12.67
CA ASP A 388 -18.66 16.13 -13.53
C ASP A 388 -19.00 16.10 -15.04
N GLY A 389 -20.22 16.51 -15.40
CA GLY A 389 -20.71 16.52 -16.79
C GLY A 389 -21.00 15.13 -17.38
N ARG A 390 -21.00 14.07 -16.56
CA ARG A 390 -21.33 12.69 -17.00
C ARG A 390 -22.65 12.22 -16.39
N PRO A 391 -23.45 11.43 -17.11
CA PRO A 391 -24.70 10.88 -16.58
C PRO A 391 -24.40 9.87 -15.47
N VAL A 392 -25.02 10.06 -14.31
CA VAL A 392 -25.01 9.11 -13.19
C VAL A 392 -26.47 8.76 -12.84
N PRO A 393 -26.85 7.47 -12.81
CA PRO A 393 -28.22 7.06 -12.53
C PRO A 393 -28.72 7.46 -11.14
N LEU A 394 -30.05 7.50 -10.97
CA LEU A 394 -30.73 7.63 -9.68
C LEU A 394 -30.19 6.60 -8.68
N ALA A 395 -29.73 7.07 -7.53
CA ALA A 395 -29.10 6.24 -6.50
C ALA A 395 -30.10 5.78 -5.42
N GLY A 396 -31.40 5.74 -5.74
CA GLY A 396 -32.45 5.36 -4.80
C GLY A 396 -32.90 6.51 -3.90
N VAL A 397 -33.25 6.20 -2.65
CA VAL A 397 -33.68 7.17 -1.63
C VAL A 397 -32.51 7.64 -0.76
N VAL A 398 -32.66 8.79 -0.10
CA VAL A 398 -31.73 9.23 0.95
C VAL A 398 -31.67 8.18 2.07
N GLY A 399 -30.46 7.86 2.52
CA GLY A 399 -30.22 6.79 3.51
C GLY A 399 -30.26 5.37 2.93
N GLY A 400 -30.58 5.20 1.64
CA GLY A 400 -30.47 3.92 0.94
C GLY A 400 -29.02 3.54 0.60
N PRO A 401 -28.79 2.33 0.02
CA PRO A 401 -27.46 1.90 -0.40
C PRO A 401 -26.82 2.87 -1.42
N PRO A 402 -25.48 2.93 -1.50
CA PRO A 402 -24.77 3.76 -2.48
C PRO A 402 -25.06 3.34 -3.93
N GLY A 403 -25.28 4.31 -4.81
CA GLY A 403 -25.36 4.08 -6.25
C GLY A 403 -23.97 4.10 -6.89
N THR A 404 -23.76 3.38 -7.99
CA THR A 404 -22.50 3.45 -8.76
C THR A 404 -22.68 4.27 -10.04
N ARG A 405 -21.57 4.60 -10.72
CA ARG A 405 -21.63 5.34 -12.00
C ARG A 405 -22.35 4.59 -13.12
N GLY A 406 -22.43 3.26 -13.03
CA GLY A 406 -23.04 2.40 -14.06
C GLY A 406 -24.31 1.66 -13.61
N GLN A 407 -24.64 1.68 -12.32
CA GLN A 407 -25.78 0.96 -11.76
C GLN A 407 -26.48 1.87 -10.75
N GLY A 408 -27.72 2.27 -11.07
CA GLY A 408 -28.59 2.98 -10.15
C GLY A 408 -29.46 2.05 -9.32
N THR A 409 -30.39 2.64 -8.59
CA THR A 409 -31.35 1.96 -7.72
C THR A 409 -32.73 2.57 -7.93
N ASP A 410 -33.71 1.73 -8.19
CA ASP A 410 -35.10 2.16 -8.38
C ASP A 410 -35.71 2.62 -7.05
N VAL A 411 -36.55 3.65 -7.12
CA VAL A 411 -37.38 4.09 -6.00
C VAL A 411 -38.82 3.66 -6.26
N VAL A 412 -39.33 2.82 -5.38
CA VAL A 412 -40.73 2.37 -5.41
C VAL A 412 -41.44 2.85 -4.15
N ARG A 413 -42.60 3.50 -4.31
CA ARG A 413 -43.46 3.93 -3.22
C ARG A 413 -44.93 3.68 -3.52
N ARG A 414 -45.70 3.40 -2.47
CA ARG A 414 -47.16 3.33 -2.53
C ARG A 414 -47.73 4.63 -1.96
N LEU A 415 -48.82 5.12 -2.53
CA LEU A 415 -49.53 6.32 -2.09
C LEU A 415 -50.97 5.96 -1.65
N PRO A 416 -51.38 6.33 -0.43
CA PRO A 416 -50.56 6.97 0.60
C PRO A 416 -49.50 5.99 1.13
N ASP A 417 -48.34 6.51 1.55
CA ASP A 417 -47.24 5.72 2.09
C ASP A 417 -47.60 5.31 3.53
N ARG A 418 -47.88 4.02 3.77
CA ARG A 418 -48.37 3.50 5.06
C ARG A 418 -47.28 2.90 5.96
N GLY A 419 -46.00 3.25 5.79
CA GLY A 419 -44.92 2.85 6.71
C GLY A 419 -44.13 4.08 7.16
N VAL A 420 -43.90 4.37 8.44
CA VAL A 420 -43.72 3.57 9.68
C VAL A 420 -44.90 3.84 10.65
N PRO A 421 -45.27 2.93 11.58
CA PRO A 421 -46.25 3.26 12.62
C PRO A 421 -45.78 4.48 13.42
N ASP A 422 -46.66 5.45 13.66
CA ASP A 422 -46.43 6.43 14.70
C ASP A 422 -46.22 5.67 16.02
N ASP A 423 -45.03 5.77 16.61
CA ASP A 423 -44.80 5.42 18.00
C ASP A 423 -45.64 6.38 18.86
N GLN A 424 -46.90 6.02 19.06
CA GLN A 424 -47.72 6.51 20.16
C GLN A 424 -47.60 5.50 21.31
N HIS A 425 -46.65 5.73 22.22
CA HIS A 425 -46.87 5.74 23.68
C HIS A 425 -45.65 6.21 24.46
#